data_AF-A0A4V3RID8-F1
#
_entry.id   AF-A0A4V3RID8-F1
#
_cell.length_a   1.000
_cell.length_b   1.000
_cell.length_c   1.000
_cell.angle_alpha   90.00
_cell.angle_beta   90.00
_cell.angle_gamma   90.00
#
_symmetry.space_group_name_H-M   'P 1'
#
loop_
_entity.id
_entity.type
_entity.pdbx_description
1 polymer ?
#
loop_
_entity_poly.entity_id
_entity_poly.type
_entity_poly.pdbx_seq_one_letter_code
_entity_poly.pdbx_strand_id
1 'polypeptide(L)'
;MILIADSGSTKTDWCIVFNGTSVKRMGTKGINPFFQSEEEIQQELTHSLLPQLPEGAINSVFFYGAGCTLEKAPVLRRAIADSLPVIGNIKAYSDMLAAARGLCGHEAGIACILGTGSNSCFYNGEEIVNNISPLGFILGDEGSGAVLGKLLVGDILKNQLPPAIKEAFLKQFGLTAPEIIDRVYRQPFPNRFLASLSPFLAQHLEEPAIRSLVLNSFIAFLRRNVMQYDYKQYPVHFIGSVAHCYKEILQEAAQTTGIQVGKILQSPMEGLIQYHQQ
;
A
#
# COMPACT_ATOMS: atom_id res chain seq x y z
N MET A 1 11.83 -24.56 0.41
CA MET A 1 11.60 -23.14 0.07
C MET A 1 10.31 -22.64 0.69
N ILE A 2 10.28 -21.37 1.08
CA ILE A 2 9.03 -20.68 1.45
C ILE A 2 8.67 -19.68 0.35
N LEU A 3 7.38 -19.38 0.23
CA LEU A 3 6.84 -18.39 -0.70
C LEU A 3 6.23 -17.24 0.12
N ILE A 4 6.71 -16.03 -0.08
CA ILE A 4 6.20 -14.82 0.57
C ILE A 4 5.48 -13.98 -0.48
N ALA A 5 4.30 -13.46 -0.16
CA ALA A 5 3.53 -12.59 -1.03
C ALA A 5 3.18 -11.29 -0.33
N ASP A 6 3.38 -10.16 -1.02
CA ASP A 6 2.89 -8.83 -0.64
C ASP A 6 1.91 -8.34 -1.72
N SER A 7 0.62 -8.37 -1.39
CA SER A 7 -0.47 -8.07 -2.31
C SER A 7 -1.13 -6.73 -2.02
N GLY A 8 -0.90 -5.77 -2.92
CA GLY A 8 -1.65 -4.54 -2.96
C GLY A 8 -2.91 -4.65 -3.82
N SER A 9 -3.66 -3.56 -3.92
CA SER A 9 -4.83 -3.49 -4.80
C SER A 9 -4.47 -3.67 -6.29
N THR A 10 -3.30 -3.23 -6.73
CA THR A 10 -2.94 -3.19 -8.16
C THR A 10 -2.07 -4.37 -8.60
N LYS A 11 -1.14 -4.81 -7.75
CA LYS A 11 -0.17 -5.86 -8.03
C LYS A 11 0.07 -6.73 -6.81
N THR A 12 0.49 -7.96 -7.03
CA THR A 12 1.05 -8.84 -6.01
C THR A 12 2.51 -9.11 -6.34
N ASP A 13 3.38 -8.88 -5.37
CA ASP A 13 4.80 -9.21 -5.44
C ASP A 13 5.06 -10.50 -4.67
N TRP A 14 5.68 -11.47 -5.34
CA TRP A 14 5.96 -12.80 -4.82
C TRP A 14 7.45 -13.01 -4.74
N CYS A 15 7.93 -13.58 -3.64
CA CYS A 15 9.32 -13.94 -3.45
C CYS A 15 9.47 -15.37 -2.96
N ILE A 16 10.28 -16.15 -3.67
CA ILE A 16 10.72 -17.47 -3.24
C ILE A 16 11.99 -17.30 -2.43
N VAL A 17 11.97 -17.84 -1.21
CA VAL A 17 13.12 -17.81 -0.29
C VAL A 17 13.58 -19.23 0.00
N PHE A 18 14.89 -19.45 -0.13
CA PHE A 18 15.55 -20.70 0.20
C PHE A 18 16.74 -20.42 1.13
N ASN A 19 16.77 -21.07 2.30
CA ASN A 19 17.78 -20.85 3.34
C ASN A 19 18.04 -19.35 3.61
N GLY A 20 16.95 -18.60 3.78
CA GLY A 20 16.97 -17.14 4.02
C GLY A 20 17.31 -16.27 2.81
N THR A 21 17.72 -16.84 1.69
CA THR A 21 18.10 -16.04 0.51
C THR A 21 16.96 -15.97 -0.49
N SER A 22 16.70 -14.76 -1.03
CA SER A 22 15.78 -14.57 -2.16
C SER A 22 16.33 -15.28 -3.40
N VAL A 23 15.56 -16.24 -3.92
CA VAL A 23 15.93 -17.03 -5.10
C VAL A 23 15.28 -16.47 -6.35
N LYS A 24 14.02 -16.04 -6.24
CA LYS A 24 13.24 -15.55 -7.38
C LYS A 24 12.16 -14.59 -6.92
N ARG A 25 11.98 -13.49 -7.64
CA ARG A 25 10.90 -12.52 -7.47
C ARG A 25 9.99 -12.53 -8.70
N MET A 26 8.68 -12.49 -8.49
CA MET A 26 7.66 -12.60 -9.54
C MET A 26 6.52 -11.62 -9.26
N GLY A 27 5.83 -11.20 -10.31
CA GLY A 27 4.70 -10.28 -10.20
C GLY A 27 3.42 -10.86 -10.82
N THR A 28 2.29 -10.65 -10.15
CA THR A 28 0.95 -10.95 -10.68
C THR A 28 0.01 -9.76 -10.44
N LYS A 29 -1.26 -9.88 -10.85
CA LYS A 29 -2.27 -8.86 -10.50
C LYS A 29 -2.50 -8.85 -8.98
N GLY A 30 -3.02 -7.72 -8.49
CA GLY A 30 -3.43 -7.59 -7.09
C GLY A 30 -4.51 -8.63 -6.74
N ILE A 31 -4.38 -9.21 -5.55
CA ILE A 31 -5.29 -10.23 -5.02
C ILE A 31 -5.95 -9.65 -3.76
N ASN A 32 -7.27 -9.51 -3.80
CA ASN A 32 -8.05 -8.96 -2.70
C ASN A 32 -9.34 -9.78 -2.51
N PRO A 33 -9.44 -10.59 -1.44
CA PRO A 33 -10.59 -11.48 -1.20
C PRO A 33 -11.86 -10.74 -0.76
N PHE A 34 -11.81 -9.40 -0.66
CA PHE A 34 -12.99 -8.58 -0.47
C PHE A 34 -13.72 -8.31 -1.80
N PHE A 35 -12.98 -8.17 -2.90
CA PHE A 35 -13.52 -7.86 -4.21
C PHE A 35 -13.52 -9.05 -5.17
N GLN A 36 -12.68 -10.05 -4.91
CA GLN A 36 -12.53 -11.23 -5.75
C GLN A 36 -13.09 -12.47 -5.06
N SER A 37 -13.70 -13.35 -5.84
CA SER A 37 -14.16 -14.67 -5.38
C SER A 37 -12.98 -15.64 -5.19
N GLU A 38 -13.22 -16.74 -4.49
CA GLU A 38 -12.23 -17.82 -4.32
C GLU A 38 -11.77 -18.36 -5.69
N GLU A 39 -12.71 -18.53 -6.62
CA GLU A 39 -12.45 -19.03 -7.97
C GLU A 39 -11.61 -18.05 -8.81
N GLU A 40 -11.90 -16.75 -8.75
CA GLU A 40 -11.12 -15.73 -9.45
C GLU A 40 -9.67 -15.69 -8.94
N ILE A 41 -9.48 -15.88 -7.63
CA ILE A 41 -8.15 -15.95 -7.02
C ILE A 41 -7.43 -17.23 -7.48
N GLN A 42 -8.10 -18.37 -7.47
CA GLN A 42 -7.52 -19.63 -7.95
C GLN A 42 -7.08 -19.54 -9.42
N GLN A 43 -7.90 -18.92 -10.27
CA GLN A 43 -7.57 -18.70 -11.68
C GLN A 43 -6.33 -17.81 -11.84
N GLU A 44 -6.22 -16.71 -11.09
CA GLU A 44 -5.03 -15.84 -11.13
C GLU A 44 -3.78 -16.60 -10.64
N LEU A 45 -3.89 -17.38 -9.56
CA LEU A 45 -2.76 -18.17 -9.05
C LEU A 45 -2.33 -19.26 -10.05
N THR A 46 -3.28 -19.98 -10.64
CA THR A 46 -2.99 -21.10 -11.54
C THR A 46 -2.48 -20.64 -12.91
N HIS A 47 -3.03 -19.56 -13.46
CA HIS A 47 -2.64 -19.10 -14.80
C HIS A 47 -1.47 -18.13 -14.79
N SER A 48 -1.35 -17.30 -13.75
CA SER A 48 -0.34 -16.22 -13.73
C SER A 48 0.84 -16.56 -12.84
N LEU A 49 0.64 -17.18 -11.65
CA LEU A 49 1.73 -17.46 -10.72
C LEU A 49 2.38 -18.83 -10.95
N LEU A 50 1.58 -19.91 -11.00
CA LEU A 50 2.06 -21.29 -11.05
C LEU A 50 3.07 -21.54 -12.19
N PRO A 51 2.89 -21.02 -13.43
CA PRO A 51 3.86 -21.21 -14.50
C PRO A 51 5.20 -20.50 -14.27
N GLN A 52 5.24 -19.54 -13.34
CA GLN A 52 6.46 -18.84 -12.95
C GLN A 52 7.20 -19.53 -11.80
N LEU A 53 6.58 -20.46 -11.09
CA LEU A 53 7.21 -21.17 -9.98
C LEU A 53 8.22 -22.21 -10.48
N PRO A 54 9.34 -22.42 -9.77
CA PRO A 54 10.23 -23.54 -10.04
C PRO A 54 9.51 -24.87 -9.72
N GLU A 55 9.95 -25.95 -10.35
CA GLU A 55 9.47 -27.28 -10.03
C GLU A 55 9.76 -27.66 -8.56
N GLY A 56 8.85 -28.44 -7.97
CA GLY A 56 8.99 -28.95 -6.61
C GLY A 56 7.96 -28.39 -5.63
N ALA A 57 8.04 -28.88 -4.39
CA ALA A 57 7.08 -28.56 -3.34
C ALA A 57 7.44 -27.28 -2.57
N ILE A 58 6.43 -26.49 -2.22
CA ILE A 58 6.57 -25.30 -1.36
C ILE A 58 6.33 -25.71 0.09
N ASN A 59 7.30 -25.48 0.98
CA ASN A 59 7.19 -25.89 2.38
C ASN A 59 6.18 -25.05 3.14
N SER A 60 6.08 -23.75 2.86
CA SER A 60 5.11 -22.86 3.49
C SER A 60 4.87 -21.62 2.63
N VAL A 61 3.65 -21.08 2.72
CA VAL A 61 3.26 -19.84 2.04
C VAL A 61 2.84 -18.80 3.09
N PHE A 62 3.42 -17.60 3.01
CA PHE A 62 3.06 -16.45 3.83
C PHE A 62 2.50 -15.36 2.92
N PHE A 63 1.18 -15.30 2.84
CA PHE A 63 0.47 -14.29 2.07
C PHE A 63 0.14 -13.09 2.96
N TYR A 64 0.45 -11.90 2.47
CA TYR A 64 0.03 -10.63 3.06
C TYR A 64 -0.71 -9.83 2.01
N GLY A 65 -1.90 -9.31 2.33
CA GLY A 65 -2.61 -8.52 1.33
C GLY A 65 -3.77 -7.67 1.79
N ALA A 66 -4.09 -6.69 0.96
CA ALA A 66 -5.23 -5.80 1.16
C ALA A 66 -6.54 -6.61 1.17
N GLY A 67 -7.42 -6.29 2.11
CA GLY A 67 -8.70 -7.00 2.28
C GLY A 67 -8.60 -8.39 2.91
N CYS A 68 -7.39 -8.87 3.24
CA CYS A 68 -7.20 -10.10 4.02
C CYS A 68 -7.49 -9.86 5.50
N THR A 69 -8.78 -9.77 5.84
CA THR A 69 -9.26 -9.76 7.23
C THR A 69 -9.23 -11.17 7.82
N LEU A 70 -9.41 -11.29 9.14
CA LEU A 70 -9.53 -12.61 9.81
C LEU A 70 -10.64 -13.47 9.20
N GLU A 71 -11.75 -12.84 8.78
CA GLU A 71 -12.89 -13.49 8.13
C GLU A 71 -12.57 -13.96 6.72
N LYS A 72 -11.78 -13.19 5.96
CA LYS A 72 -11.43 -13.50 4.55
C LYS A 72 -10.17 -14.33 4.39
N ALA A 73 -9.31 -14.40 5.40
CA ALA A 73 -8.09 -15.20 5.38
C ALA A 73 -8.33 -16.70 5.04
N PRO A 74 -9.39 -17.38 5.50
CA PRO A 74 -9.69 -18.77 5.09
C PRO A 74 -9.89 -18.93 3.58
N VAL A 75 -10.51 -17.97 2.89
CA VAL A 75 -10.72 -17.98 1.44
C VAL A 75 -9.39 -18.01 0.71
N LEU A 76 -8.46 -17.12 1.09
CA LEU A 76 -7.11 -17.10 0.53
C LEU A 76 -6.35 -18.39 0.79
N ARG A 77 -6.44 -18.94 2.01
CA ARG A 77 -5.73 -20.18 2.35
C ARG A 77 -6.18 -21.36 1.48
N ARG A 78 -7.49 -21.52 1.25
CA ARG A 78 -8.02 -22.57 0.37
C ARG A 78 -7.64 -22.33 -1.08
N ALA A 79 -7.83 -21.12 -1.60
CA ALA A 79 -7.43 -20.79 -2.96
C ALA A 79 -5.94 -21.09 -3.23
N ILE A 80 -5.05 -20.74 -2.29
CA ILE A 80 -3.62 -21.05 -2.37
C ILE A 80 -3.36 -22.55 -2.31
N ALA A 81 -4.04 -23.28 -1.40
CA ALA A 81 -3.87 -24.72 -1.24
C ALA A 81 -4.27 -25.50 -2.50
N ASP A 82 -5.36 -25.07 -3.15
CA ASP A 82 -5.91 -25.74 -4.33
C ASP A 82 -5.13 -25.39 -5.61
N SER A 83 -4.42 -24.25 -5.62
CA SER A 83 -3.72 -23.75 -6.82
C SER A 83 -2.23 -24.07 -6.86
N LEU A 84 -1.58 -24.21 -5.70
CA LEU A 84 -0.11 -24.31 -5.60
C LEU A 84 0.33 -25.63 -4.93
N PRO A 85 1.50 -26.18 -5.28
CA PRO A 85 2.01 -27.43 -4.70
C PRO A 85 2.59 -27.21 -3.28
N VAL A 86 1.73 -26.86 -2.32
CA VAL A 86 2.11 -26.58 -0.93
C VAL A 86 2.00 -27.84 -0.07
N ILE A 87 3.07 -28.21 0.60
CA ILE A 87 3.10 -29.41 1.48
C ILE A 87 3.01 -29.07 2.97
N GLY A 88 3.19 -27.80 3.34
CA GLY A 88 3.11 -27.36 4.73
C GLY A 88 2.15 -26.21 4.93
N ASN A 89 2.50 -25.27 5.79
CA ASN A 89 1.56 -24.29 6.30
C ASN A 89 1.30 -23.14 5.33
N ILE A 90 0.02 -22.77 5.18
CA ILE A 90 -0.40 -21.56 4.48
C ILE A 90 -0.92 -20.57 5.52
N LYS A 91 -0.31 -19.39 5.58
CA LYS A 91 -0.74 -18.28 6.43
C LYS A 91 -1.13 -17.11 5.56
N ALA A 92 -2.24 -16.46 5.90
CA ALA A 92 -2.75 -15.29 5.21
C ALA A 92 -3.03 -14.19 6.24
N TYR A 93 -2.46 -13.01 6.01
CA TYR A 93 -2.49 -11.86 6.91
C TYR A 93 -2.83 -10.58 6.15
N SER A 94 -3.19 -9.52 6.89
CA SER A 94 -3.41 -8.20 6.30
C SER A 94 -2.12 -7.58 5.75
N ASP A 95 -2.26 -6.69 4.78
CA ASP A 95 -1.21 -5.79 4.30
C ASP A 95 -0.62 -4.93 5.43
N MET A 96 -1.44 -4.51 6.39
CA MET A 96 -0.98 -3.78 7.58
C MET A 96 0.00 -4.60 8.42
N LEU A 97 -0.21 -5.91 8.56
CA LEU A 97 0.75 -6.77 9.27
C LEU A 97 2.02 -7.00 8.44
N ALA A 98 1.91 -7.01 7.11
CA ALA A 98 3.09 -7.03 6.23
C ALA A 98 3.97 -5.81 6.46
N ALA A 99 3.37 -4.63 6.50
CA ALA A 99 4.07 -3.38 6.78
C ALA A 99 4.72 -3.40 8.17
N ALA A 100 3.98 -3.82 9.20
CA ALA A 100 4.50 -3.91 10.57
C ALA A 100 5.72 -4.84 10.67
N ARG A 101 5.62 -6.08 10.17
CA ARG A 101 6.72 -7.05 10.17
C ARG A 101 7.89 -6.60 9.30
N GLY A 102 7.61 -6.04 8.12
CA GLY A 102 8.64 -5.57 7.20
C GLY A 102 9.42 -4.33 7.70
N LEU A 103 8.79 -3.48 8.51
CA LEU A 103 9.43 -2.29 9.06
C LEU A 103 10.06 -2.55 10.43
N CYS A 104 9.31 -3.17 11.33
CA CYS A 104 9.65 -3.32 12.73
C CYS A 104 10.36 -4.66 13.04
N GLY A 105 10.24 -5.67 12.18
CA GLY A 105 10.77 -7.00 12.47
C GLY A 105 10.07 -7.59 13.70
N HIS A 106 10.85 -7.84 14.75
CA HIS A 106 10.38 -8.33 16.04
C HIS A 106 10.36 -7.26 17.15
N GLU A 107 10.53 -5.98 16.78
CA GLU A 107 10.53 -4.85 17.71
C GLU A 107 9.18 -4.11 17.70
N ALA A 108 8.86 -3.44 18.80
CA ALA A 108 7.68 -2.59 18.88
C ALA A 108 7.86 -1.27 18.09
N GLY A 109 6.80 -0.77 17.48
CA GLY A 109 6.84 0.48 16.71
C GLY A 109 5.52 0.83 16.04
N ILE A 110 5.47 2.05 15.48
CA ILE A 110 4.31 2.50 14.71
C ILE A 110 4.62 2.26 13.22
N ALA A 111 3.79 1.45 12.56
CA ALA A 111 3.91 1.17 11.13
C ALA A 111 2.80 1.89 10.36
N CYS A 112 3.16 2.55 9.27
CA CYS A 112 2.25 3.30 8.42
C CYS A 112 2.36 2.84 6.96
N ILE A 113 1.22 2.75 6.29
CA ILE A 113 1.14 2.56 4.84
C ILE A 113 0.72 3.89 4.21
N LEU A 114 1.45 4.35 3.19
CA LEU A 114 1.04 5.42 2.28
C LEU A 114 1.24 4.94 0.85
N GLY A 115 0.15 4.42 0.26
CA GLY A 115 0.08 3.91 -1.11
C GLY A 115 -1.17 4.45 -1.81
N THR A 116 -1.94 3.58 -2.49
CA THR A 116 -3.25 3.97 -3.03
C THR A 116 -4.19 4.50 -1.94
N GLY A 117 -4.25 3.79 -0.81
CA GLY A 117 -4.85 4.25 0.45
C GLY A 117 -3.78 4.58 1.49
N SER A 118 -4.21 4.92 2.71
CA SER A 118 -3.31 5.08 3.85
C SER A 118 -3.76 4.17 5.00
N ASN A 119 -2.84 3.79 5.88
CA ASN A 119 -3.21 3.05 7.10
C ASN A 119 -2.11 3.25 8.16
N SER A 120 -2.45 3.02 9.43
CA SER A 120 -1.49 3.10 10.53
C SER A 120 -1.79 2.06 11.60
N CYS A 121 -0.78 1.50 12.25
CA CYS A 121 -0.98 0.64 13.39
C CYS A 121 0.16 0.78 14.41
N PHE A 122 -0.12 0.38 15.65
CA PHE A 122 0.90 0.11 16.64
C PHE A 122 1.15 -1.40 16.72
N TYR A 123 2.40 -1.78 16.50
CA TYR A 123 2.90 -3.14 16.54
C TYR A 123 3.73 -3.34 17.80
N ASN A 124 3.51 -4.43 18.54
CA ASN A 124 4.22 -4.69 19.81
C ASN A 124 5.48 -5.57 19.65
N GLY A 125 5.87 -5.91 18.42
CA GLY A 125 6.96 -6.86 18.12
C GLY A 125 6.48 -8.26 17.72
N GLU A 126 5.20 -8.57 17.95
CA GLU A 126 4.59 -9.85 17.60
C GLU A 126 3.33 -9.66 16.75
N GLU A 127 2.40 -8.80 17.20
CA GLU A 127 1.11 -8.54 16.59
C GLU A 127 0.72 -7.06 16.61
N ILE A 128 -0.34 -6.73 15.86
CA ILE A 128 -0.94 -5.40 15.86
C ILE A 128 -1.89 -5.30 17.05
N VAL A 129 -1.56 -4.45 18.02
CA VAL A 129 -2.38 -4.27 19.23
C VAL A 129 -3.32 -3.06 19.14
N ASN A 130 -3.06 -2.14 18.21
CA ASN A 130 -3.95 -1.01 17.92
C ASN A 130 -3.87 -0.63 16.44
N ASN A 131 -5.01 -0.29 15.83
CA ASN A 131 -5.12 0.14 14.45
C ASN A 131 -6.22 1.21 14.34
N ILE A 132 -5.83 2.41 13.91
CA ILE A 132 -6.79 3.46 13.54
C ILE A 132 -7.33 3.15 12.15
N SER A 133 -8.65 2.93 12.07
CA SER A 133 -9.34 2.69 10.80
C SER A 133 -9.13 3.87 9.85
N PRO A 134 -8.69 3.63 8.60
CA PRO A 134 -8.38 4.71 7.66
C PRO A 134 -9.62 5.32 6.98
N LEU A 135 -10.79 4.70 7.13
CA LEU A 135 -12.10 5.17 6.60
C LEU A 135 -12.22 5.31 5.07
N GLY A 136 -11.15 5.05 4.32
CA GLY A 136 -11.13 5.07 2.86
C GLY A 136 -11.14 6.49 2.26
N PHE A 137 -10.81 6.58 0.96
CA PHE A 137 -10.50 7.84 0.24
C PHE A 137 -11.56 8.96 0.29
N ILE A 138 -12.81 8.63 0.66
CA ILE A 138 -13.89 9.60 0.82
C ILE A 138 -13.84 10.24 2.22
N LEU A 139 -13.80 9.41 3.27
CA LEU A 139 -13.99 9.83 4.67
C LEU A 139 -12.69 10.06 5.43
N GLY A 140 -11.58 9.48 4.98
CA GLY A 140 -10.26 9.59 5.59
C GLY A 140 -9.18 9.42 4.53
N ASP A 141 -8.34 8.40 4.71
CA ASP A 141 -7.22 8.06 3.82
C ASP A 141 -6.25 9.23 3.59
N GLU A 142 -6.08 10.11 4.58
CA GLU A 142 -5.24 11.29 4.46
C GLU A 142 -3.80 10.91 4.07
N GLY A 143 -3.15 11.70 3.22
CA GLY A 143 -1.81 11.39 2.72
C GLY A 143 -1.75 10.25 1.69
N SER A 144 -2.84 9.55 1.40
CA SER A 144 -2.86 8.52 0.36
C SER A 144 -2.82 9.10 -1.05
N GLY A 145 -2.40 8.28 -2.01
CA GLY A 145 -2.44 8.63 -3.43
C GLY A 145 -3.84 8.97 -3.92
N ALA A 146 -4.87 8.24 -3.45
CA ALA A 146 -6.26 8.50 -3.82
C ALA A 146 -6.72 9.88 -3.32
N VAL A 147 -6.38 10.26 -2.10
CA VAL A 147 -6.71 11.60 -1.55
C VAL A 147 -5.89 12.69 -2.22
N LEU A 148 -4.60 12.47 -2.46
CA LEU A 148 -3.75 13.42 -3.20
C LEU A 148 -4.30 13.67 -4.61
N GLY A 149 -4.69 12.63 -5.34
CA GLY A 149 -5.35 12.76 -6.64
C GLY A 149 -6.71 13.45 -6.57
N LYS A 150 -7.51 13.16 -5.53
CA LYS A 150 -8.80 13.83 -5.26
C LYS A 150 -8.63 15.32 -5.06
N LEU A 151 -7.65 15.73 -4.26
CA LEU A 151 -7.34 17.13 -3.99
C LEU A 151 -6.84 17.82 -5.27
N LEU A 152 -5.86 17.22 -5.95
CA LEU A 152 -5.31 17.73 -7.20
C LEU A 152 -6.41 18.01 -8.22
N VAL A 153 -7.23 17.00 -8.51
CA VAL A 153 -8.25 17.12 -9.56
C VAL A 153 -9.35 18.10 -9.16
N GLY A 154 -9.67 18.20 -7.86
CA GLY A 154 -10.57 19.21 -7.33
C GLY A 154 -10.08 20.63 -7.62
N ASP A 155 -8.81 20.91 -7.36
CA ASP A 155 -8.20 22.22 -7.56
C ASP A 155 -8.03 22.56 -9.04
N ILE A 156 -7.61 21.58 -9.87
CA ILE A 156 -7.49 21.74 -11.33
C ILE A 156 -8.85 22.09 -11.96
N LEU A 157 -9.90 21.34 -11.63
CA LEU A 157 -11.21 21.56 -12.24
C LEU A 157 -11.89 22.84 -11.75
N LYS A 158 -11.52 23.31 -10.55
CA LYS A 158 -11.99 24.58 -9.97
C LYS A 158 -11.07 25.77 -10.26
N ASN A 159 -10.08 25.62 -11.13
CA ASN A 159 -9.15 26.69 -11.53
C ASN A 159 -8.40 27.31 -10.35
N GLN A 160 -8.03 26.52 -9.34
CA GLN A 160 -7.23 26.96 -8.18
C GLN A 160 -5.72 26.85 -8.41
N LEU A 161 -5.31 26.32 -9.57
CA LEU A 161 -3.92 26.20 -10.02
C LEU A 161 -3.71 27.03 -11.30
N PRO A 162 -2.44 27.38 -11.63
CA PRO A 162 -2.14 28.14 -12.85
C PRO A 162 -2.71 27.47 -14.11
N PRO A 163 -3.23 28.24 -15.08
CA PRO A 163 -3.80 27.70 -16.32
C PRO A 163 -2.87 26.72 -17.05
N ALA A 164 -1.57 27.02 -17.09
CA ALA A 164 -0.57 26.15 -17.72
C ALA A 164 -0.48 24.77 -17.07
N ILE A 165 -0.63 24.67 -15.73
CA ILE A 165 -0.64 23.39 -15.00
C ILE A 165 -1.90 22.59 -15.34
N LYS A 166 -3.07 23.26 -15.41
CA LYS A 166 -4.32 22.62 -15.83
C LYS A 166 -4.22 22.06 -17.25
N GLU A 167 -3.71 22.84 -18.18
CA GLU A 167 -3.52 22.42 -19.58
C GLU A 167 -2.54 21.25 -19.68
N ALA A 168 -1.40 21.32 -18.97
CA ALA A 168 -0.43 20.23 -18.89
C ALA A 168 -1.05 18.95 -18.35
N PHE A 169 -1.81 19.04 -17.26
CA PHE A 169 -2.51 17.90 -16.65
C PHE A 169 -3.49 17.23 -17.61
N LEU A 170 -4.42 18.00 -18.18
CA LEU A 170 -5.45 17.44 -19.08
C LEU A 170 -4.81 16.80 -20.31
N LYS A 171 -3.75 17.42 -20.84
CA LYS A 171 -2.98 16.89 -21.97
C LYS A 171 -2.24 15.60 -21.61
N GLN A 172 -1.54 15.57 -20.47
CA GLN A 172 -0.74 14.42 -20.05
C GLN A 172 -1.58 13.16 -19.86
N PHE A 173 -2.77 13.29 -19.27
CA PHE A 173 -3.65 12.14 -19.04
C PHE A 173 -4.65 11.90 -20.17
N GLY A 174 -4.74 12.80 -21.15
CA GLY A 174 -5.73 12.72 -22.23
C GLY A 174 -7.16 12.70 -21.69
N LEU A 175 -7.43 13.52 -20.67
CA LEU A 175 -8.71 13.54 -19.96
C LEU A 175 -9.43 14.86 -20.16
N THR A 176 -10.76 14.77 -20.20
CA THR A 176 -11.68 15.91 -20.11
C THR A 176 -12.37 15.95 -18.75
N ALA A 177 -12.91 17.11 -18.36
CA ALA A 177 -13.63 17.23 -17.09
C ALA A 177 -14.83 16.25 -16.96
N PRO A 178 -15.66 16.02 -18.01
CA PRO A 178 -16.72 15.02 -17.95
C PRO A 178 -16.22 13.59 -17.72
N GLU A 179 -15.12 13.18 -18.37
CA GLU A 179 -14.54 11.85 -18.20
C GLU A 179 -14.00 11.63 -16.79
N ILE A 180 -13.38 12.66 -16.20
CA ILE A 180 -12.93 12.61 -14.81
C ILE A 180 -14.12 12.36 -13.87
N ILE A 181 -15.21 13.10 -14.05
CA ILE A 181 -16.42 12.95 -13.23
C ILE A 181 -17.01 11.55 -13.40
N ASP A 182 -17.12 11.05 -14.64
CA ASP A 182 -17.61 9.69 -14.89
C ASP A 182 -16.75 8.63 -14.19
N ARG A 183 -15.42 8.72 -14.32
CA ARG A 183 -14.49 7.77 -13.67
C ARG A 183 -14.53 7.80 -12.15
N VAL A 184 -14.84 8.94 -11.55
CA VAL A 184 -14.93 9.06 -10.08
C VAL A 184 -16.27 8.53 -9.54
N TYR A 185 -17.37 8.82 -10.22
CA TYR A 185 -18.71 8.58 -9.66
C TYR A 185 -19.46 7.39 -10.25
N ARG A 186 -19.04 6.87 -11.41
CA ARG A 186 -19.81 5.86 -12.18
C ARG A 186 -19.01 4.63 -12.58
N GLN A 187 -17.68 4.70 -12.56
CA GLN A 187 -16.81 3.58 -12.90
C GLN A 187 -16.28 2.84 -11.66
N PRO A 188 -15.91 1.55 -11.80
CA PRO A 188 -15.32 0.80 -10.71
C PRO A 188 -13.94 1.33 -10.31
N PHE A 189 -13.57 1.12 -9.03
CA PHE A 189 -12.27 1.48 -8.44
C PHE A 189 -11.87 2.97 -8.57
N PRO A 190 -12.73 3.93 -8.17
CA PRO A 190 -12.42 5.36 -8.26
C PRO A 190 -11.19 5.76 -7.44
N ASN A 191 -10.93 5.07 -6.33
CA ASN A 191 -9.72 5.24 -5.52
C ASN A 191 -8.43 4.97 -6.32
N ARG A 192 -8.42 3.92 -7.16
CA ARG A 192 -7.26 3.59 -8.02
C ARG A 192 -7.10 4.62 -9.12
N PHE A 193 -8.20 5.05 -9.73
CA PHE A 193 -8.18 6.11 -10.74
C PHE A 193 -7.59 7.40 -10.16
N LEU A 194 -8.11 7.89 -9.04
CA LEU A 194 -7.58 9.10 -8.40
C LEU A 194 -6.11 8.94 -8.01
N ALA A 195 -5.72 7.79 -7.44
CA ALA A 195 -4.32 7.53 -7.10
C ALA A 195 -3.38 7.54 -8.32
N SER A 196 -3.86 7.12 -9.50
CA SER A 196 -3.06 7.16 -10.73
C SER A 196 -2.73 8.57 -11.22
N LEU A 197 -3.42 9.59 -10.72
CA LEU A 197 -3.17 11.00 -11.03
C LEU A 197 -2.11 11.61 -10.10
N SER A 198 -1.83 10.99 -8.95
CA SER A 198 -0.86 11.47 -7.96
C SER A 198 0.55 11.72 -8.54
N PRO A 199 1.12 10.90 -9.46
CA PRO A 199 2.45 11.15 -10.01
C PRO A 199 2.64 12.53 -10.66
N PHE A 200 1.56 13.18 -11.10
CA PHE A 200 1.62 14.55 -11.62
C PHE A 200 2.07 15.56 -10.55
N LEU A 201 1.69 15.36 -9.28
CA LEU A 201 2.15 16.22 -8.18
C LEU A 201 3.68 16.16 -8.03
N ALA A 202 4.25 14.96 -8.10
CA ALA A 202 5.69 14.75 -8.00
C ALA A 202 6.49 15.44 -9.11
N GLN A 203 5.89 15.58 -10.30
CA GLN A 203 6.49 16.24 -11.45
C GLN A 203 6.45 17.78 -11.36
N HIS A 204 5.67 18.31 -10.42
CA HIS A 204 5.37 19.74 -10.31
C HIS A 204 5.53 20.29 -8.89
N LEU A 205 6.45 19.70 -8.11
CA LEU A 205 6.72 20.13 -6.72
C LEU A 205 7.38 21.51 -6.62
N GLU A 206 7.86 22.07 -7.73
CA GLU A 206 8.32 23.46 -7.84
C GLU A 206 7.18 24.49 -7.72
N GLU A 207 5.95 24.09 -8.03
CA GLU A 207 4.77 24.93 -7.87
C GLU A 207 4.35 24.97 -6.39
N PRO A 208 4.41 26.14 -5.70
CA PRO A 208 4.17 26.22 -4.26
C PRO A 208 2.81 25.68 -3.82
N ALA A 209 1.76 25.85 -4.64
CA ALA A 209 0.43 25.34 -4.34
C ALA A 209 0.39 23.79 -4.34
N ILE A 210 1.05 23.14 -5.30
CA ILE A 210 1.15 21.68 -5.41
C ILE A 210 1.95 21.11 -4.24
N ARG A 211 3.10 21.71 -3.93
CA ARG A 211 3.91 21.28 -2.78
C ARG A 211 3.14 21.39 -1.47
N SER A 212 2.42 22.51 -1.28
CA SER A 212 1.59 22.74 -0.09
C SER A 212 0.44 21.74 0.02
N LEU A 213 -0.17 21.34 -1.10
CA LEU A 213 -1.20 20.31 -1.13
C LEU A 213 -0.68 18.98 -0.58
N VAL A 214 0.50 18.52 -1.04
CA VAL A 214 1.12 17.27 -0.57
C VAL A 214 1.49 17.36 0.91
N LEU A 215 2.19 18.44 1.30
CA LEU A 215 2.62 18.66 2.68
C LEU A 215 1.45 18.66 3.66
N ASN A 216 0.38 19.40 3.34
CA ASN A 216 -0.81 19.49 4.18
C ASN A 216 -1.54 18.15 4.28
N SER A 217 -1.56 17.35 3.21
CA SER A 217 -2.15 16.01 3.23
C SER A 217 -1.39 15.07 4.20
N PHE A 218 -0.05 15.13 4.21
CA PHE A 218 0.75 14.37 5.17
C PHE A 218 0.61 14.89 6.60
N ILE A 219 0.60 16.21 6.81
CA ILE A 219 0.33 16.78 8.14
C ILE A 219 -1.04 16.30 8.67
N ALA A 220 -2.05 16.25 7.79
CA ALA A 220 -3.36 15.73 8.15
C ALA A 220 -3.30 14.25 8.53
N PHE A 221 -2.61 13.40 7.75
CA PHE A 221 -2.40 11.98 8.08
C PHE A 221 -1.76 11.82 9.46
N LEU A 222 -0.66 12.54 9.71
CA LEU A 222 0.09 12.45 10.96
C LEU A 222 -0.78 12.87 12.15
N ARG A 223 -1.47 14.00 12.06
CA ARG A 223 -2.33 14.51 13.14
C ARG A 223 -3.56 13.64 13.42
N ARG A 224 -4.19 13.13 12.35
CA ARG A 224 -5.48 12.43 12.45
C ARG A 224 -5.33 10.94 12.64
N ASN A 225 -4.19 10.35 12.32
CA ASN A 225 -3.96 8.91 12.42
C ASN A 225 -2.82 8.60 13.40
N VAL A 226 -1.61 9.08 13.11
CA VAL A 226 -0.39 8.68 13.84
C VAL A 226 -0.33 9.24 15.26
N MET A 227 -0.75 10.48 15.48
CA MET A 227 -0.70 11.14 16.80
C MET A 227 -1.71 10.56 17.82
N GLN A 228 -2.50 9.54 17.43
CA GLN A 228 -3.34 8.77 18.34
C GLN A 228 -2.60 7.64 19.05
N TYR A 229 -1.36 7.34 18.66
CA TYR A 229 -0.47 6.39 19.34
C TYR A 229 0.56 7.13 20.22
N ASP A 230 1.37 6.38 20.97
CA ASP A 230 2.52 6.95 21.70
C ASP A 230 3.72 7.23 20.77
N TYR A 231 3.52 8.16 19.83
CA TYR A 231 4.53 8.56 18.84
C TYR A 231 5.75 9.29 19.45
N LYS A 232 5.69 9.64 20.74
CA LYS A 232 6.80 10.25 21.48
C LYS A 232 7.78 9.21 21.97
N GLN A 233 7.29 8.01 22.31
CA GLN A 233 8.13 6.91 22.77
C GLN A 233 8.59 5.99 21.62
N TYR A 234 7.80 5.87 20.55
CA TYR A 234 8.06 4.93 19.47
C TYR A 234 8.36 5.62 18.13
N PRO A 235 9.33 5.10 17.35
CA PRO A 235 9.58 5.59 16.02
C PRO A 235 8.40 5.28 15.09
N VAL A 236 8.16 6.17 14.13
CA VAL A 236 7.14 6.00 13.10
C VAL A 236 7.80 5.59 11.79
N HIS A 237 7.42 4.44 11.29
CA HIS A 237 7.93 3.85 10.07
C HIS A 237 6.87 3.93 8.97
N PHE A 238 7.31 4.13 7.72
CA PHE A 238 6.41 4.28 6.59
C PHE A 238 6.76 3.32 5.47
N ILE A 239 5.73 2.84 4.80
CA ILE A 239 5.88 2.01 3.62
C ILE A 239 4.90 2.39 2.51
N GLY A 240 5.30 2.17 1.26
CA GLY A 240 4.45 2.31 0.10
C GLY A 240 4.96 3.32 -0.91
N SER A 241 4.33 3.31 -2.10
CA SER A 241 4.76 4.11 -3.24
C SER A 241 4.69 5.61 -2.97
N VAL A 242 3.67 6.09 -2.25
CA VAL A 242 3.50 7.52 -1.94
C VAL A 242 4.50 7.93 -0.86
N ALA A 243 4.68 7.12 0.20
CA ALA A 243 5.70 7.37 1.21
C ALA A 243 7.11 7.52 0.60
N HIS A 244 7.45 6.64 -0.34
CA HIS A 244 8.77 6.65 -0.98
C HIS A 244 8.92 7.78 -2.01
N CYS A 245 7.88 8.06 -2.81
CA CYS A 245 7.92 9.09 -3.86
C CYS A 245 8.03 10.51 -3.29
N TYR A 246 7.43 10.76 -2.13
CA TYR A 246 7.41 12.07 -1.49
C TYR A 246 8.16 12.06 -0.15
N LYS A 247 9.25 11.26 -0.07
CA LYS A 247 9.98 11.02 1.17
C LYS A 247 10.43 12.31 1.84
N GLU A 248 10.94 13.26 1.07
CA GLU A 248 11.45 14.54 1.58
C GLU A 248 10.32 15.38 2.21
N ILE A 249 9.16 15.47 1.53
CA ILE A 249 7.98 16.22 2.03
C ILE A 249 7.36 15.51 3.23
N LEU A 250 7.35 14.17 3.24
CA LEU A 250 6.88 13.39 4.38
C LEU A 250 7.76 13.61 5.62
N GLN A 251 9.08 13.67 5.44
CA GLN A 251 10.01 13.97 6.53
C GLN A 251 9.83 15.40 7.06
N GLU A 252 9.60 16.38 6.19
CA GLU A 252 9.26 17.75 6.58
C GLU A 252 7.94 17.81 7.38
N ALA A 253 6.90 17.09 6.93
CA ALA A 253 5.63 16.99 7.65
C ALA A 253 5.83 16.40 9.05
N ALA A 254 6.63 15.35 9.17
CA ALA A 254 6.97 14.71 10.43
C ALA A 254 7.77 15.65 11.35
N GLN A 255 8.76 16.37 10.82
CA GLN A 255 9.52 17.37 11.56
C GLN A 255 8.60 18.47 12.12
N THR A 256 7.68 18.98 11.28
CA THR A 256 6.71 20.01 11.66
C THR A 256 5.72 19.54 12.73
N THR A 257 5.48 18.24 12.82
CA THR A 257 4.55 17.63 13.80
C THR A 257 5.26 17.00 15.01
N GLY A 258 6.60 17.08 15.08
CA GLY A 258 7.39 16.52 16.19
C GLY A 258 7.41 15.00 16.21
N ILE A 259 7.29 14.34 15.06
CA ILE A 259 7.33 12.88 14.93
C ILE A 259 8.72 12.42 14.54
N GLN A 260 9.26 11.44 15.27
CA GLN A 260 10.52 10.78 14.92
C GLN A 260 10.27 9.75 13.82
N VAL A 261 10.77 10.05 12.63
CA VAL A 261 10.72 9.12 11.48
C VAL A 261 11.83 8.07 11.63
N GLY A 262 11.47 6.80 11.46
CA GLY A 262 12.43 5.71 11.31
C GLY A 262 12.61 5.32 9.83
N LYS A 263 12.41 4.04 9.50
CA LYS A 263 12.47 3.53 8.13
C LYS A 263 11.34 4.09 7.25
N ILE A 264 11.69 4.46 6.01
CA ILE A 264 10.75 4.73 4.92
C ILE A 264 11.12 3.80 3.76
N LEU A 265 10.29 2.81 3.47
CA LEU A 265 10.54 1.80 2.44
C LEU A 265 9.48 1.83 1.34
N GLN A 266 9.80 1.36 0.14
CA GLN A 266 8.81 1.27 -0.94
C GLN A 266 7.90 0.04 -0.83
N SER A 267 8.43 -1.08 -0.34
CA SER A 267 7.74 -2.38 -0.24
C SER A 267 8.26 -3.17 0.98
N PRO A 268 7.41 -3.98 1.65
CA PRO A 268 7.79 -4.76 2.83
C PRO A 268 8.64 -5.98 2.52
N MET A 269 8.79 -6.36 1.24
CA MET A 269 9.34 -7.67 0.85
C MET A 269 10.69 -7.99 1.50
N GLU A 270 11.65 -7.08 1.46
CA GLU A 270 12.98 -7.33 2.06
C GLU A 270 12.91 -7.50 3.58
N GLY A 271 12.08 -6.71 4.26
CA GLY A 271 11.86 -6.87 5.69
C GLY A 271 11.11 -8.14 6.04
N LEU A 272 10.17 -8.58 5.19
CA LEU A 272 9.48 -9.86 5.36
C LEU A 272 10.42 -11.05 5.17
N ILE A 273 11.33 -10.99 4.19
CA ILE A 273 12.35 -12.02 3.99
C ILE A 273 13.18 -12.16 5.27
N GLN A 274 13.62 -11.03 5.86
CA GLN A 274 14.37 -11.03 7.11
C GLN A 274 13.54 -11.55 8.30
N TYR A 275 12.27 -11.16 8.40
CA TYR A 275 11.37 -11.62 9.46
C TYR A 275 11.18 -13.14 9.46
N HIS A 276 11.03 -13.77 8.28
CA HIS A 276 10.82 -15.22 8.17
C HIS A 276 12.11 -16.05 8.15
N GLN A 277 13.27 -15.43 8.41
CA GLN A 277 14.55 -16.15 8.60
C GLN A 277 14.75 -16.68 10.03
N GLN A 278 14.09 -16.07 11.01
CA GLN A 278 14.19 -16.41 12.43
C GLN A 278 13.10 -17.40 12.82
#